data_AF-E5ATE8-F1
#
_entry.id   AF-E5ATE8-F1
#
_cell.length_a   1.000
_cell.length_b   1.000
_cell.length_c   1.000
_cell.angle_alpha   90.00
_cell.angle_beta   90.00
_cell.angle_gamma   90.00
#
_symmetry.space_group_name_H-M   'P 1'
#
loop_
_entity.id
_entity.type
_entity.pdbx_description
1 polymer ?
#
loop_
_entity_poly.entity_id
_entity_poly.type
_entity_poly.pdbx_seq_one_letter_code
_entity_poly.pdbx_strand_id
1 'polypeptide(L)' 'MVRHARWRTMYTGAPVLDDAWATFDCRIANVTRHGAHSVIVADVFNLRLGPASIDALVYFPRHYHVVASSC' A
#
# COMPACT_ATOMS: atom_id res chain seq x y z
N MET A 1 20.28 0.61 -16.72
CA MET A 1 19.88 1.82 -15.96
C MET A 1 18.93 1.37 -14.86
N VAL A 2 19.37 1.34 -13.60
CA VAL A 2 18.51 0.96 -12.47
C VAL A 2 17.70 2.20 -12.08
N ARG A 3 16.37 2.11 -12.05
CA ARG A 3 15.50 3.15 -11.49
C ARG A 3 15.34 2.88 -10.00
N HIS A 4 15.74 3.82 -9.16
CA HIS A 4 15.46 3.77 -7.73
C HIS A 4 14.04 4.29 -7.47
N ALA A 5 13.32 3.62 -6.57
CA ALA A 5 12.02 4.09 -6.11
C ALA A 5 12.18 5.35 -5.24
N ARG A 6 11.22 6.27 -5.32
CA ARG A 6 11.19 7.49 -4.50
C ARG A 6 10.34 7.25 -3.26
N TRP A 7 10.93 7.48 -2.10
CA TRP A 7 10.31 7.28 -0.81
C TRP A 7 10.26 8.59 -0.03
N ARG A 8 9.27 8.73 0.84
CA ARG A 8 9.19 9.84 1.79
C ARG A 8 8.68 9.35 3.14
N THR A 9 8.89 10.14 4.18
CA THR A 9 8.29 9.89 5.50
C THR A 9 6.90 10.54 5.57
N MET A 10 5.91 9.84 6.14
CA MET A 10 4.57 10.39 6.40
C MET A 10 4.35 10.67 7.90
N TYR A 11 3.10 10.89 8.32
CA TYR A 11 2.72 11.47 9.61
C TYR A 11 3.16 10.60 10.79
N THR A 12 3.08 9.28 10.67
CA THR A 12 3.53 8.37 11.74
C THR A 12 5.04 8.22 11.83
N GLY A 13 5.80 8.76 10.86
CA GLY A 13 7.23 8.49 10.69
C GLY A 13 7.53 7.31 9.74
N ALA A 14 6.52 6.58 9.27
CA ALA A 14 6.70 5.47 8.35
C ALA A 14 7.17 5.93 6.95
N PRO A 15 8.05 5.17 6.28
CA PRO A 15 8.41 5.40 4.89
C PRO A 15 7.29 4.94 3.95
N VAL A 16 6.96 5.76 2.96
CA VAL A 16 5.91 5.49 1.97
C VAL A 16 6.44 5.66 0.55
N LEU A 17 5.93 4.85 -0.38
CA LEU A 17 6.23 4.95 -1.81
C LEU A 17 5.46 6.09 -2.45
N ASP A 18 6.15 6.97 -3.18
CA ASP A 18 5.52 8.12 -3.81
C ASP A 18 4.65 7.77 -5.03
N ASP A 19 4.86 6.62 -5.65
CA ASP A 19 4.13 6.16 -6.82
C ASP A 19 3.06 5.09 -6.50
N ALA A 20 2.83 4.80 -5.22
CA ALA A 20 1.72 3.95 -4.80
C ALA A 20 0.36 4.62 -5.10
N TRP A 21 -0.61 3.83 -5.59
CA TRP A 21 -1.97 4.29 -5.91
C TRP A 21 -2.76 4.76 -4.70
N ALA A 22 -2.62 4.08 -3.57
CA ALA A 22 -3.13 4.52 -2.29
C ALA A 22 -2.12 4.14 -1.20
N THR A 23 -2.04 4.95 -0.16
CA THR A 23 -1.24 4.67 1.02
C THR A 23 -2.02 5.07 2.26
N PHE A 24 -2.16 4.11 3.18
CA PHE A 24 -2.72 4.31 4.50
C PHE A 24 -1.58 4.35 5.49
N ASP A 25 -1.44 5.48 6.19
CA ASP A 25 -0.41 5.67 7.21
C ASP A 25 -1.04 5.47 8.58
N CYS A 26 -0.65 4.38 9.25
CA CYS A 26 -1.39 3.82 10.37
C CYS A 26 -0.52 3.62 11.62
N ARG A 27 -1.17 3.56 12.79
CA ARG A 27 -0.56 3.02 14.01
C ARG A 27 -1.25 1.72 14.40
N ILE A 28 -0.45 0.74 14.79
CA ILE A 28 -0.94 -0.58 15.19
C ILE A 28 -1.83 -0.44 16.44
N ALA A 29 -3.07 -0.87 16.33
CA ALA A 29 -4.04 -0.92 17.42
C ALA A 29 -4.07 -2.31 18.07
N ASN A 30 -3.97 -3.37 17.26
CA ASN A 30 -3.95 -4.74 17.76
C ASN A 30 -3.20 -5.70 16.82
N VAL A 31 -2.66 -6.78 17.40
CA VAL A 31 -2.03 -7.88 16.66
C VAL A 31 -2.53 -9.22 17.21
N THR A 32 -3.19 -10.01 16.37
CA THR A 32 -3.64 -11.37 16.70
C THR A 32 -2.81 -12.41 15.95
N ARG A 33 -2.19 -13.36 16.66
CA ARG A 33 -1.36 -14.42 16.07
C ARG A 33 -2.20 -15.61 15.63
N HIS A 34 -1.93 -16.11 14.42
CA HIS A 34 -2.58 -17.28 13.82
C HIS A 34 -1.54 -18.18 13.14
N GLY A 35 -0.88 -19.04 13.92
CA GLY A 35 0.13 -19.96 13.42
C GLY A 35 1.30 -19.23 12.76
N ALA A 36 1.48 -19.43 11.46
CA ALA A 36 2.57 -18.83 10.68
C ALA A 36 2.35 -17.34 10.34
N HIS A 37 1.15 -16.79 10.55
CA HIS A 37 0.81 -15.41 10.18
C HIS A 37 0.19 -14.65 11.36
N SER A 38 0.15 -13.33 11.27
CA SER A 38 -0.56 -12.47 12.22
C SER A 38 -1.55 -11.57 11.48
N VAL A 39 -2.71 -11.33 12.09
CA VAL A 39 -3.65 -10.29 11.67
C VAL A 39 -3.31 -9.03 12.43
N ILE A 40 -3.05 -7.93 11.71
CA ILE A 40 -2.73 -6.63 12.28
C ILE A 40 -3.89 -5.69 11.99
N VAL A 41 -4.47 -5.10 13.03
CA VAL A 41 -5.48 -4.05 12.93
C VAL A 41 -4.82 -2.74 13.33
N ALA A 42 -5.00 -1.70 12.53
CA ALA A 42 -4.32 -0.42 12.71
C ALA A 42 -5.27 0.75 12.43
N ASP A 43 -5.16 1.79 13.24
CA ASP A 43 -5.90 3.04 13.08
C ASP A 43 -5.24 3.89 12.00
N VAL A 44 -6.03 4.40 11.06
CA VAL A 44 -5.55 5.26 9.96
C VAL A 44 -5.41 6.69 10.45
N PHE A 45 -4.19 7.22 10.46
CA PHE A 45 -3.90 8.61 10.87
C PHE A 45 -3.74 9.54 9.67
N ASN A 46 -3.35 9.02 8.50
CA ASN A 46 -3.27 9.79 7.27
C ASN A 46 -3.53 8.91 6.05
N LEU A 47 -3.95 9.54 4.96
CA LEU A 47 -4.23 8.91 3.67
C LEU A 47 -3.55 9.71 2.57
N ARG A 48 -2.95 9.00 1.62
CA ARG A 48 -2.48 9.58 0.37
C ARG A 48 -3.00 8.79 -0.81
N LEU A 49 -3.50 9.49 -1.81
CA LEU A 49 -3.76 8.94 -3.12
C LEU A 49 -2.59 9.27 -4.05
N GLY A 50 -2.18 8.28 -4.83
CA GLY A 50 -1.18 8.41 -5.89
C GLY A 50 -1.75 9.09 -7.13
N PRO A 51 -0.97 9.10 -8.23
CA PRO A 51 -1.44 9.61 -9.51
C PRO A 51 -2.73 8.90 -9.95
N ALA A 52 -3.69 9.64 -10.51
CA ALA A 52 -4.95 9.07 -10.98
C ALA A 52 -4.80 8.13 -12.19
N SER A 53 -3.64 8.16 -12.86
CA SER A 53 -3.37 7.47 -14.13
C SER A 53 -2.66 6.12 -13.96
N ILE A 54 -2.76 5.47 -12.80
CA ILE A 54 -2.20 4.14 -12.60
C ILE A 54 -3.32 3.13 -12.37
N ASP A 55 -3.29 2.06 -13.14
CA ASP A 55 -4.25 0.97 -13.05
C ASP A 55 -4.00 0.09 -11.83
N ALA A 56 -5.05 -0.53 -11.32
CA ALA A 56 -4.95 -1.45 -10.21
C ALA A 56 -4.28 -2.77 -10.64
N LEU A 57 -3.30 -3.20 -9.86
CA LEU A 57 -2.67 -4.51 -10.01
C LEU A 57 -3.43 -5.55 -9.17
N VAL A 58 -3.98 -6.56 -9.83
CA VAL A 58 -4.73 -7.65 -9.20
C VAL A 58 -3.91 -8.94 -9.27
N TYR A 59 -3.82 -9.66 -8.16
CA TYR A 59 -3.26 -11.00 -8.13
C TYR A 59 -4.39 -12.04 -8.11
N PHE A 60 -4.51 -12.79 -9.20
CA PHE A 60 -5.56 -13.79 -9.42
C PHE A 60 -4.99 -14.91 -10.30
N PRO A 61 -5.62 -16.08 -10.36
CA PRO A 61 -5.01 -17.43 -10.31
C PRO A 61 -3.47 -17.49 -10.39
N ARG A 62 -2.77 -17.02 -9.37
CA ARG A 62 -1.28 -17.02 -9.31
C ARG A 62 -0.58 -16.19 -10.40
N HIS A 63 -1.27 -15.22 -10.98
CA HIS A 63 -0.75 -14.28 -11.97
C HIS A 63 -1.14 -12.84 -11.63
N TYR A 64 -0.35 -11.90 -12.13
CA TYR A 64 -0.67 -10.48 -12.05
C TYR A 64 -1.50 -10.06 -13.25
N HIS A 65 -2.53 -9.26 -13.00
CA HIS A 65 -3.46 -8.73 -13.99
C HIS A 65 -3.61 -7.23 -13.76
N VAL A 66 -3.75 -6.48 -14.84
CA VAL A 66 -4.09 -5.07 -14.77
C VAL A 66 -5.60 -4.94 -14.95
N VAL A 67 -6.26 -4.29 -13.99
CA VAL A 67 -7.65 -3.89 -14.15
C VAL A 67 -7.64 -2.42 -14.54
N ALA A 68 -7.94 -2.17 -15.81
CA ALA A 68 -8.02 -0.83 -16.33
C ALA A 68 -9.10 -0.05 -15.58
N SER A 69 -8.74 1.13 -15.11
CA SER A 69 -9.71 2.08 -14.57
C SER A 69 -10.62 2.47 -15.74
N SER A 70 -11.89 2.07 -15.72
CA SER A 70 -12.83 2.52 -16.76
C SER A 70 -12.91 4.05 -16.71
N CYS A 71 -12.51 4.70 -17.80
CA CYS A 71 -12.68 6.13 -17.98
C CYS A 71 -14.17 6.48 -18.15
#